data_AF-A0A7S1SUC2-F1
#
_entry.id   AF-A0A7S1SUC2-F1
#
_cell.length_a   1.000
_cell.length_b   1.000
_cell.length_c   1.000
_cell.angle_alpha   90.00
_cell.angle_beta   90.00
_cell.angle_gamma   90.00
#
_symmetry.space_group_name_H-M   'P 1'
#
loop_
_entity.id
_entity.type
_entity.pdbx_description
1 polymer ?
#
loop_
_entity_poly.entity_id
_entity_poly.type
_entity_poly.pdbx_seq_one_letter_code
_entity_poly.pdbx_strand_id
1 'polypeptide(L)'
;QQAADWSHWDADNALMRSAVQKALKKGLPVPTSPFNALSMPAISADLTHTIARGKAAEVAASAGPPLPTPPRSSRQRKRGQRGRLRIGYVSPDFREHPVGSIMQYLIAGHDTAVVEVFCYAINPITTDDGGSAVRAATAAAAEHFVDINAMSPSEAAARIAEDGVQVLLNLGGYTQYMRNEIFALQPAPLQALFLGYAATMGADFIQYIIADPAAVPPGLEGLYTEKIADLNASLLPLSHAHRLDMPWRSVGPHSEPTTVAAERRAVGLPSDGVVLCCFNSLYKVDPVTFQTWANILARVPSAVL
;
A
#
# COMPACT_ATOMS: atom_id res chain seq x y z
N GLN A 1 4.88 0.66 20.85
CA GLN A 1 5.34 0.10 19.55
C GLN A 1 6.28 1.02 18.79
N GLN A 2 5.87 2.25 18.40
CA GLN A 2 6.73 3.11 17.55
C GLN A 2 8.06 3.52 18.18
N ALA A 3 8.15 3.59 19.51
CA ALA A 3 9.36 3.94 20.25
C ALA A 3 10.14 2.73 20.80
N ALA A 4 9.77 1.50 20.41
CA ALA A 4 10.28 0.26 21.03
C ALA A 4 10.14 0.21 22.58
N ASP A 5 9.25 1.03 23.16
CA ASP A 5 8.84 0.92 24.55
C ASP A 5 7.80 -0.19 24.69
N TRP A 6 8.16 -1.20 25.48
CA TRP A 6 7.38 -2.40 25.78
C TRP A 6 7.09 -2.56 27.27
N SER A 7 7.32 -1.52 28.09
CA SER A 7 7.20 -1.57 29.55
C SER A 7 5.83 -2.05 30.04
N HIS A 8 4.77 -1.78 29.26
CA HIS A 8 3.39 -2.18 29.54
C HIS A 8 2.76 -3.03 28.42
N TRP A 9 3.59 -3.73 27.64
CA TRP A 9 3.18 -4.43 26.42
C TRP A 9 1.90 -5.26 26.56
N ASP A 10 1.83 -6.19 27.51
CA ASP A 10 0.68 -7.08 27.64
C ASP A 10 -0.58 -6.33 28.08
N ALA A 11 -0.42 -5.36 29.00
CA ALA A 11 -1.52 -4.56 29.53
C ALA A 11 -2.12 -3.66 28.44
N ASP A 12 -1.28 -2.96 27.67
CA ASP A 12 -1.69 -2.06 26.59
C ASP A 12 -2.42 -2.82 25.48
N ASN A 13 -1.88 -3.98 25.09
CA ASN A 13 -2.48 -4.82 24.06
C ASN A 13 -3.81 -5.44 24.52
N ALA A 14 -3.90 -5.87 25.77
CA ALA A 14 -5.16 -6.37 26.34
C ALA A 14 -6.22 -5.25 26.42
N LEU A 15 -5.82 -4.05 26.83
CA LEU A 15 -6.70 -2.88 26.89
C LEU A 15 -7.22 -2.52 25.51
N MET A 16 -6.34 -2.45 24.50
CA MET A 16 -6.73 -2.13 23.12
C MET A 16 -7.71 -3.19 22.56
N ARG A 17 -7.42 -4.48 22.71
CA ARG A 17 -8.33 -5.56 22.27
C ARG A 17 -9.69 -5.46 22.97
N SER A 18 -9.70 -5.21 24.28
CA SER A 18 -10.94 -5.03 25.05
C SER A 18 -11.74 -3.82 24.57
N ALA A 19 -11.06 -2.69 24.30
CA ALA A 19 -11.70 -1.47 23.82
C ALA A 19 -12.32 -1.66 22.43
N VAL A 20 -11.60 -2.29 21.49
CA VAL A 20 -12.10 -2.63 20.16
C VAL A 20 -13.32 -3.55 20.28
N GLN A 21 -13.25 -4.64 21.04
CA GLN A 21 -14.37 -5.58 21.20
C GLN A 21 -15.60 -4.92 21.84
N LYS A 22 -15.41 -4.04 22.83
CA LYS A 22 -16.50 -3.28 23.45
C LYS A 22 -17.13 -2.29 22.48
N ALA A 23 -16.34 -1.59 21.67
CA ALA A 23 -16.84 -0.67 20.65
C ALA A 23 -17.71 -1.41 19.63
N LEU A 24 -17.20 -2.54 19.11
CA LEU A 24 -17.92 -3.38 18.16
C LEU A 24 -19.24 -3.92 18.71
N LYS A 25 -19.25 -4.45 19.94
CA LYS A 25 -20.49 -4.94 20.60
C LYS A 25 -21.54 -3.85 20.77
N LYS A 26 -21.13 -2.59 20.89
CA LYS A 26 -22.01 -1.43 21.08
C LYS A 26 -22.33 -0.70 19.77
N GLY A 27 -21.81 -1.15 18.63
CA GLY A 27 -21.94 -0.43 17.36
C GLY A 27 -21.28 0.95 17.37
N LEU A 28 -20.27 1.16 18.22
CA LEU A 28 -19.54 2.43 18.35
C LEU A 28 -18.33 2.45 17.41
N PRO A 29 -17.86 3.66 17.02
CA PRO A 29 -16.60 3.80 16.30
C PRO A 29 -15.46 3.10 17.04
N VAL A 30 -14.65 2.35 16.30
CA VAL A 30 -13.51 1.63 16.86
C VAL A 30 -12.39 2.64 17.16
N PRO A 31 -11.75 2.59 18.35
CA PRO A 31 -10.70 3.54 18.72
C PRO A 31 -9.32 3.21 18.09
N THR A 32 -9.30 2.63 16.89
CA THR A 32 -8.06 2.35 16.14
C THR A 32 -8.33 2.41 14.64
N SER A 33 -7.31 2.77 13.86
CA SER A 33 -7.39 2.71 12.41
C SER A 33 -7.19 1.28 11.90
N PRO A 34 -7.74 0.92 10.73
CA PRO A 34 -7.47 -0.37 10.11
C PRO A 34 -5.97 -0.64 9.89
N PHE A 35 -5.16 0.39 9.61
CA PHE A 35 -3.70 0.23 9.45
C PHE A 35 -2.99 -0.08 10.77
N ASN A 36 -3.32 0.65 11.85
CA ASN A 36 -2.72 0.39 13.16
C ASN A 36 -3.11 -1.00 13.69
N ALA A 37 -4.32 -1.46 13.37
CA ALA A 37 -4.77 -2.79 13.72
C ALA A 37 -3.87 -3.91 13.15
N LEU A 38 -3.23 -3.71 11.98
CA LEU A 38 -2.32 -4.70 11.40
C LEU A 38 -1.05 -4.94 12.22
N SER A 39 -0.67 -3.98 13.06
CA SER A 39 0.50 -4.10 13.96
C SER A 39 0.10 -4.58 15.36
N MET A 40 -1.17 -4.87 15.60
CA MET A 40 -1.63 -5.34 16.90
C MET A 40 -1.24 -6.81 17.11
N PRO A 41 -0.55 -7.17 18.20
CA PRO A 41 -0.16 -8.53 18.49
C PRO A 41 -1.36 -9.43 18.72
N ALA A 42 -1.33 -10.62 18.11
CA ALA A 42 -2.38 -11.63 18.20
C ALA A 42 -3.79 -11.10 17.86
N ILE A 43 -3.89 -10.11 16.97
CA ILE A 43 -5.18 -9.70 16.42
C ILE A 43 -5.72 -10.80 15.51
N SER A 44 -7.00 -11.16 15.66
CA SER A 44 -7.63 -12.11 14.75
C SER A 44 -7.98 -11.44 13.42
N ALA A 45 -7.95 -12.22 12.35
CA ALA A 45 -8.33 -11.73 11.03
C ALA A 45 -9.79 -11.23 10.98
N ASP A 46 -10.70 -11.90 11.70
CA ASP A 46 -12.09 -11.45 11.87
C ASP A 46 -12.17 -10.06 12.51
N LEU A 47 -11.31 -9.79 13.49
CA LEU A 47 -11.29 -8.49 14.15
C LEU A 47 -10.76 -7.41 13.21
N THR A 48 -9.68 -7.66 12.46
CA THR A 48 -9.19 -6.73 11.44
C THR A 48 -10.23 -6.44 10.36
N HIS A 49 -10.96 -7.47 9.91
CA HIS A 49 -12.06 -7.32 8.96
C HIS A 49 -13.19 -6.45 9.53
N THR A 50 -13.59 -6.70 10.78
CA THR A 50 -14.65 -5.92 11.43
C THR A 50 -14.25 -4.44 11.60
N ILE A 51 -12.98 -4.17 11.96
CA ILE A 51 -12.46 -2.80 12.05
C ILE A 51 -12.52 -2.12 10.68
N ALA A 52 -12.12 -2.82 9.61
CA ALA A 52 -12.20 -2.30 8.24
C ALA A 52 -13.65 -2.00 7.81
N ARG A 53 -14.60 -2.92 8.07
CA ARG A 53 -16.05 -2.70 7.83
C ARG A 53 -16.56 -1.44 8.54
N GLY A 54 -16.17 -1.26 9.81
CA GLY A 54 -16.55 -0.08 10.59
C GLY A 54 -16.02 1.22 9.98
N LYS A 55 -14.75 1.24 9.57
CA LYS A 55 -14.16 2.41 8.92
C LYS A 55 -14.77 2.68 7.54
N ALA A 56 -15.06 1.63 6.77
CA ALA A 56 -15.74 1.76 5.48
C ALA A 56 -17.14 2.38 5.63
N ALA A 57 -17.90 1.98 6.65
CA ALA A 57 -19.21 2.55 6.95
C ALA A 57 -19.13 4.04 7.32
N GLU A 58 -18.13 4.43 8.12
CA GLU A 58 -17.86 5.84 8.44
C GLU A 58 -17.57 6.67 7.19
N VAL A 59 -16.70 6.17 6.31
CA VAL A 59 -16.36 6.82 5.02
C VAL A 59 -17.57 6.91 4.09
N ALA A 60 -18.38 5.85 4.00
CA ALA A 60 -19.58 5.87 3.17
C ALA A 60 -20.61 6.89 3.69
N ALA A 61 -20.74 7.02 5.01
CA ALA A 61 -21.64 7.99 5.62
C ALA A 61 -21.18 9.45 5.41
N SER A 62 -19.86 9.70 5.34
CA SER A 62 -19.32 11.06 5.13
C SER A 62 -19.27 11.49 3.66
N ALA A 63 -19.18 10.55 2.72
CA ALA A 63 -19.02 10.84 1.28
C ALA A 63 -20.29 11.37 0.60
N GLY A 64 -21.48 11.03 1.12
CA GLY A 64 -22.76 11.29 0.45
C GLY A 64 -23.16 10.18 -0.54
N PRO A 65 -24.26 10.35 -1.30
CA PRO A 65 -24.72 9.32 -2.24
C PRO A 65 -23.72 9.13 -3.40
N PRO A 66 -23.56 7.89 -3.92
CA PRO A 66 -22.74 7.64 -5.09
C PRO A 66 -23.15 8.50 -6.29
N LEU A 67 -22.17 8.86 -7.12
CA LEU A 67 -22.42 9.52 -8.39
C LEU A 67 -23.30 8.61 -9.29
N PRO A 68 -24.10 9.20 -10.19
CA PRO A 68 -24.84 8.42 -11.18
C PRO A 68 -23.89 7.49 -11.92
N THR A 69 -24.12 6.17 -11.78
CA THR A 69 -23.19 5.16 -12.29
C THR A 69 -23.01 5.36 -13.80
N PRO A 70 -21.77 5.57 -14.28
CA PRO A 70 -21.52 5.55 -15.71
C PRO A 70 -22.00 4.21 -16.26
N PRO A 71 -22.74 4.17 -17.38
CA PRO A 71 -23.23 2.91 -17.93
C PRO A 71 -22.05 1.94 -18.06
N ARG A 72 -22.18 0.72 -17.50
CA ARG A 72 -21.19 -0.35 -17.65
C ARG A 72 -21.02 -0.64 -19.15
N SER A 73 -20.11 0.09 -19.79
CA SER A 73 -19.94 0.13 -21.25
C SER A 73 -19.47 -1.21 -21.84
N SER A 74 -19.19 -2.19 -20.97
CA SER A 74 -18.80 -3.54 -21.36
C SER A 74 -19.89 -4.32 -22.10
N ARG A 75 -21.19 -4.01 -21.93
CA ARG A 75 -22.26 -4.68 -22.69
C ARG A 75 -22.63 -4.02 -24.02
N GLN A 76 -22.16 -2.80 -24.29
CA GLN A 76 -22.49 -2.06 -25.52
C GLN A 76 -21.28 -1.76 -26.42
N ARG A 77 -20.08 -2.26 -26.13
CA ARG A 77 -19.05 -2.34 -27.17
C ARG A 77 -19.52 -3.33 -28.23
N LYS A 78 -20.12 -2.84 -29.32
CA LYS A 78 -20.25 -3.58 -30.57
C LYS A 78 -18.87 -4.20 -30.85
N ARG A 79 -18.80 -5.52 -31.06
CA ARG A 79 -17.58 -6.20 -31.52
C ARG A 79 -16.96 -5.36 -32.63
N GLY A 80 -15.81 -4.71 -32.36
CA GLY A 80 -15.14 -3.82 -33.32
C GLY A 80 -14.88 -2.38 -32.87
N GLN A 81 -15.57 -1.85 -31.85
CA GLN A 81 -15.19 -0.53 -31.28
C GLN A 81 -13.97 -0.70 -30.34
N ARG A 82 -12.78 -0.46 -30.90
CA ARG A 82 -11.46 -0.55 -30.25
C ARG A 82 -11.05 0.79 -29.62
N GLY A 83 -11.64 1.16 -28.48
CA GLY A 83 -11.07 2.19 -27.60
C GLY A 83 -10.06 1.57 -26.63
N ARG A 84 -9.03 2.34 -26.24
CA ARG A 84 -8.09 2.01 -25.16
C ARG A 84 -8.86 1.85 -23.84
N LEU A 85 -8.39 0.97 -22.96
CA LEU A 85 -8.91 0.85 -21.60
C LEU A 85 -8.39 2.01 -20.76
N ARG A 86 -9.27 2.78 -20.14
CA ARG A 86 -8.88 3.88 -19.24
C ARG A 86 -8.70 3.38 -17.82
N ILE A 87 -7.46 3.43 -17.33
CA ILE A 87 -7.10 3.01 -15.96
C ILE A 87 -6.66 4.24 -15.17
N GLY A 88 -7.28 4.47 -14.02
CA GLY A 88 -6.91 5.50 -13.07
C GLY A 88 -6.22 4.91 -11.85
N TYR A 89 -5.13 5.55 -11.41
CA TYR A 89 -4.42 5.22 -10.19
C TYR A 89 -4.54 6.39 -9.22
N VAL A 90 -5.13 6.17 -8.04
CA VAL A 90 -5.23 7.20 -6.99
C VAL A 90 -4.24 6.87 -5.88
N SER A 91 -3.32 7.79 -5.60
CA SER A 91 -2.27 7.55 -4.61
C SER A 91 -1.86 8.81 -3.85
N PRO A 92 -1.61 8.72 -2.53
CA PRO A 92 -0.91 9.77 -1.79
C PRO A 92 0.61 9.68 -1.96
N ASP A 93 1.09 8.71 -2.73
CA ASP A 93 2.47 8.26 -2.67
C ASP A 93 3.19 8.30 -4.02
N PHE A 94 2.71 9.11 -4.97
CA PHE A 94 3.48 9.48 -6.16
C PHE A 94 4.62 10.44 -5.80
N ARG A 95 5.55 9.98 -4.95
CA ARG A 95 6.69 10.69 -4.36
C ARG A 95 7.75 9.68 -3.87
N GLU A 96 8.79 10.12 -3.17
CA GLU A 96 9.76 9.22 -2.51
C GLU A 96 9.10 8.39 -1.41
N HIS A 97 8.44 7.32 -1.82
CA HIS A 97 7.66 6.43 -0.98
C HIS A 97 7.67 5.02 -1.60
N PRO A 98 7.66 3.93 -0.81
CA PRO A 98 7.70 2.57 -1.35
C PRO A 98 6.72 2.30 -2.50
N VAL A 99 5.49 2.81 -2.40
CA VAL A 99 4.48 2.70 -3.48
C VAL A 99 4.92 3.47 -4.72
N GLY A 100 5.28 4.75 -4.61
CA GLY A 100 5.72 5.56 -5.75
C GLY A 100 6.94 5.00 -6.45
N SER A 101 7.96 4.62 -5.67
CA SER A 101 9.22 4.08 -6.20
C SER A 101 9.00 2.81 -7.03
N ILE A 102 7.99 2.01 -6.70
CA ILE A 102 7.63 0.79 -7.43
C ILE A 102 6.69 1.12 -8.61
N MET A 103 5.65 1.91 -8.35
CA MET A 103 4.56 2.16 -9.30
C MET A 103 4.97 3.02 -10.49
N GLN A 104 5.94 3.93 -10.36
CA GLN A 104 6.43 4.74 -11.48
C GLN A 104 6.84 3.89 -12.69
N TYR A 105 7.41 2.71 -12.44
CA TYR A 105 7.85 1.80 -13.50
C TYR A 105 6.69 1.02 -14.12
N LEU A 106 5.71 0.59 -13.31
CA LEU A 106 4.52 -0.06 -13.84
C LEU A 106 3.72 0.93 -14.71
N ILE A 107 3.63 2.18 -14.27
CA ILE A 107 2.97 3.27 -15.02
C ILE A 107 3.67 3.49 -16.37
N ALA A 108 5.01 3.57 -16.37
CA ALA A 108 5.80 3.69 -17.60
C ALA A 108 5.75 2.45 -18.51
N GLY A 109 5.46 1.27 -17.94
CA GLY A 109 5.46 -0.01 -18.65
C GLY A 109 4.14 -0.37 -19.34
N HIS A 110 3.09 0.46 -19.24
CA HIS A 110 1.83 0.19 -19.93
C HIS A 110 1.98 0.26 -21.45
N ASP A 111 1.34 -0.67 -22.15
CA ASP A 111 1.17 -0.58 -23.60
C ASP A 111 0.15 0.52 -23.93
N THR A 112 0.67 1.67 -24.35
CA THR A 112 -0.15 2.86 -24.67
C THR A 112 -1.03 2.65 -25.90
N ALA A 113 -0.83 1.61 -26.72
CA ALA A 113 -1.77 1.28 -27.79
C ALA A 113 -3.08 0.67 -27.26
N VAL A 114 -3.06 0.13 -26.04
CA VAL A 114 -4.19 -0.62 -25.44
C VAL A 114 -4.74 0.03 -24.17
N VAL A 115 -3.91 0.75 -23.40
CA VAL A 115 -4.28 1.37 -22.12
C VAL A 115 -4.01 2.87 -22.15
N GLU A 116 -4.96 3.67 -21.67
CA GLU A 116 -4.84 5.11 -21.38
C GLU A 116 -4.72 5.30 -19.87
N VAL A 117 -3.62 5.89 -19.41
CA VAL A 117 -3.24 5.90 -17.99
C VAL A 117 -3.46 7.26 -17.36
N PHE A 118 -4.22 7.27 -16.27
CA PHE A 118 -4.47 8.44 -15.42
C PHE A 118 -3.85 8.22 -14.04
N CYS A 119 -3.14 9.21 -13.52
CA CYS A 119 -2.61 9.23 -12.16
C CYS A 119 -3.20 10.43 -11.41
N TYR A 120 -3.86 10.14 -10.30
CA TYR A 120 -4.50 11.13 -9.43
C TYR A 120 -3.75 11.22 -8.10
N ALA A 121 -3.00 12.30 -7.92
CA ALA A 121 -2.28 12.57 -6.69
C ALA A 121 -3.21 13.17 -5.63
N ILE A 122 -3.20 12.61 -4.42
CA ILE A 122 -4.07 13.03 -3.30
C ILE A 122 -3.29 13.47 -2.06
N ASN A 123 -1.97 13.57 -2.13
CA ASN A 123 -1.17 14.05 -1.01
C ASN A 123 -1.03 15.58 -1.01
N PRO A 124 -0.87 16.20 0.16
CA PRO A 124 -0.40 17.57 0.24
C PRO A 124 0.93 17.71 -0.49
N ILE A 125 1.03 18.71 -1.38
CA ILE A 125 2.32 19.16 -1.90
C ILE A 125 3.01 19.91 -0.77
N THR A 126 3.94 19.25 -0.08
CA THR A 126 4.88 19.91 0.83
C THR A 126 6.17 20.20 0.07
N THR A 127 6.99 21.12 0.59
CA THR A 127 8.29 21.49 0.02
C THR A 127 9.26 20.31 -0.10
N ASP A 128 9.05 19.26 0.69
CA ASP A 128 10.00 18.14 0.81
C ASP A 128 9.74 17.04 -0.25
N ASP A 129 8.48 16.87 -0.69
CA ASP A 129 8.07 15.78 -1.60
C ASP A 129 7.47 16.24 -2.94
N GLY A 130 7.06 17.51 -3.04
CA GLY A 130 6.37 18.09 -4.21
C GLY A 130 7.15 18.07 -5.53
N GLY A 131 8.47 17.89 -5.46
CA GLY A 131 9.41 17.87 -6.58
C GLY A 131 10.34 16.66 -6.60
N SER A 132 9.97 15.56 -5.93
CA SER A 132 10.77 14.33 -5.93
C SER A 132 10.97 13.75 -7.35
N ALA A 133 12.09 13.05 -7.55
CA ALA A 133 12.41 12.39 -8.82
C ALA A 133 11.34 11.36 -9.19
N VAL A 134 10.83 10.62 -8.20
CA VAL A 134 9.73 9.66 -8.40
C VAL A 134 8.45 10.34 -8.91
N ARG A 135 8.07 11.50 -8.35
CA ARG A 135 6.89 12.24 -8.81
C ARG A 135 7.06 12.72 -10.24
N ALA A 136 8.21 13.31 -10.55
CA ALA A 136 8.53 13.79 -11.89
C ALA A 136 8.53 12.64 -12.93
N ALA A 137 9.15 11.51 -12.59
CA ALA A 137 9.15 10.31 -13.45
C ALA A 137 7.74 9.75 -13.66
N THR A 138 6.94 9.68 -12.60
CA THR A 138 5.54 9.23 -12.68
C THR A 138 4.70 10.16 -13.55
N ALA A 139 4.84 11.48 -13.38
CA ALA A 139 4.11 12.47 -14.16
C ALA A 139 4.52 12.49 -15.64
N ALA A 140 5.79 12.23 -15.94
CA ALA A 140 6.29 12.10 -17.31
C ALA A 140 5.84 10.80 -18.00
N ALA A 141 5.65 9.72 -17.22
CA ALA A 141 5.23 8.43 -17.71
C ALA A 141 3.71 8.30 -17.90
N ALA A 142 2.92 8.94 -17.04
CA ALA A 142 1.46 8.97 -17.16
C ALA A 142 1.03 9.86 -18.32
N GLU A 143 -0.01 9.45 -19.06
CA GLU A 143 -0.61 10.32 -20.08
C GLU A 143 -1.35 11.50 -19.44
N HIS A 144 -1.98 11.25 -18.29
CA HIS A 144 -2.65 12.26 -17.48
C HIS A 144 -2.19 12.17 -16.04
N PHE A 145 -1.47 13.18 -15.56
CA PHE A 145 -1.14 13.34 -14.14
C PHE A 145 -1.92 14.52 -13.57
N VAL A 146 -2.82 14.25 -12.64
CA VAL A 146 -3.77 15.22 -12.10
C VAL A 146 -3.60 15.32 -10.60
N ASP A 147 -3.31 16.52 -10.13
CA ASP A 147 -3.36 16.80 -8.70
C ASP A 147 -4.80 17.11 -8.28
N ILE A 148 -5.36 16.28 -7.40
CA ILE A 148 -6.71 16.41 -6.87
C ILE A 148 -6.71 16.60 -5.35
N ASN A 149 -5.55 16.85 -4.74
CA ASN A 149 -5.42 17.01 -3.30
C ASN A 149 -6.24 18.19 -2.78
N ALA A 150 -6.24 19.32 -3.50
CA ALA A 150 -6.98 20.52 -3.12
C ALA A 150 -8.49 20.44 -3.40
N MET A 151 -8.94 19.44 -4.18
CA MET A 151 -10.35 19.24 -4.49
C MET A 151 -11.06 18.56 -3.32
N SER A 152 -12.31 18.94 -3.05
CA SER A 152 -13.20 18.17 -2.19
C SER A 152 -13.38 16.73 -2.73
N PRO A 153 -13.83 15.78 -1.90
CA PRO A 153 -14.13 14.42 -2.37
C PRO A 153 -15.07 14.39 -3.59
N SER A 154 -16.12 15.22 -3.59
CA SER A 154 -17.10 15.29 -4.67
C SER A 154 -16.53 15.86 -5.97
N GLU A 155 -15.73 16.92 -5.89
CA GLU A 155 -15.05 17.51 -7.06
C GLU A 155 -14.04 16.53 -7.67
N ALA A 156 -13.25 15.85 -6.82
CA ALA A 156 -12.31 14.84 -7.26
C ALA A 156 -13.01 13.65 -7.93
N ALA A 157 -14.10 13.15 -7.35
CA ALA A 157 -14.88 12.06 -7.92
C ALA A 157 -15.53 12.48 -9.25
N ALA A 158 -16.11 13.69 -9.33
CA ALA A 158 -16.67 14.22 -10.57
C ALA A 158 -15.61 14.31 -11.67
N ARG A 159 -14.42 14.83 -11.35
CA ARG A 159 -13.29 14.89 -12.29
C ARG A 159 -12.91 13.50 -12.83
N ILE A 160 -12.76 12.50 -11.96
CA ILE A 160 -12.44 11.12 -12.37
C ILE A 160 -13.54 10.53 -13.27
N ALA A 161 -14.81 10.83 -12.97
CA ALA A 161 -15.94 10.38 -13.78
C ALA A 161 -15.99 11.05 -15.16
N GLU A 162 -15.70 12.35 -15.24
CA GLU A 162 -15.59 13.13 -16.48
C GLU A 162 -14.45 12.63 -17.39
N ASP A 163 -13.32 12.24 -16.79
CA ASP A 163 -12.20 11.60 -17.50
C ASP A 163 -12.61 10.22 -18.08
N GLY A 164 -13.73 9.64 -17.63
CA GLY A 164 -14.27 8.38 -18.14
C GLY A 164 -13.43 7.17 -17.75
N VAL A 165 -12.80 7.21 -16.58
CA VAL A 165 -12.00 6.09 -16.03
C VAL A 165 -12.87 4.85 -15.88
N GLN A 166 -12.39 3.71 -16.39
CA GLN A 166 -13.13 2.45 -16.40
C GLN A 166 -12.71 1.51 -15.28
N VAL A 167 -11.43 1.57 -14.88
CA VAL A 167 -10.86 0.84 -13.76
C VAL A 167 -10.12 1.83 -12.88
N LEU A 168 -10.57 2.01 -11.64
CA LEU A 168 -9.94 2.90 -10.67
C LEU A 168 -9.24 2.11 -9.57
N LEU A 169 -7.94 2.30 -9.44
CA LEU A 169 -7.09 1.60 -8.50
C LEU A 169 -6.76 2.49 -7.31
N ASN A 170 -7.12 2.01 -6.12
CA ASN A 170 -6.73 2.59 -4.85
C ASN A 170 -5.34 2.08 -4.48
N LEU A 171 -4.35 2.98 -4.41
CA LEU A 171 -2.98 2.65 -4.06
C LEU A 171 -2.59 3.06 -2.63
N GLY A 172 -3.53 3.52 -1.81
CA GLY A 172 -3.26 3.95 -0.43
C GLY A 172 -4.01 3.13 0.63
N GLY A 173 -5.22 2.67 0.32
CA GLY A 173 -6.10 1.99 1.28
C GLY A 173 -6.31 2.82 2.56
N TYR A 174 -6.05 2.24 3.73
CA TYR A 174 -6.22 2.90 5.04
C TYR A 174 -4.92 3.48 5.63
N THR A 175 -3.96 3.84 4.78
CA THR A 175 -2.71 4.49 5.20
C THR A 175 -2.86 6.01 5.33
N GLN A 176 -1.75 6.71 5.56
CA GLN A 176 -1.70 8.15 5.71
C GLN A 176 -2.22 8.87 4.45
N TYR A 177 -2.91 10.00 4.64
CA TYR A 177 -3.53 10.80 3.57
C TYR A 177 -4.61 10.07 2.76
N MET A 178 -5.20 9.00 3.32
CA MET A 178 -6.34 8.33 2.70
C MET A 178 -7.49 9.29 2.37
N ARG A 179 -8.08 9.12 1.19
CA ARG A 179 -9.21 9.90 0.65
C ARG A 179 -10.29 8.95 0.12
N ASN A 180 -10.68 7.97 0.93
CA ASN A 180 -11.53 6.86 0.49
C ASN A 180 -12.98 7.29 0.19
N GLU A 181 -13.38 8.50 0.58
CA GLU A 181 -14.64 9.14 0.20
C GLU A 181 -14.77 9.29 -1.32
N ILE A 182 -13.65 9.52 -2.03
CA ILE A 182 -13.63 9.56 -3.50
C ILE A 182 -14.12 8.21 -4.05
N PHE A 183 -13.66 7.10 -3.48
CA PHE A 183 -14.06 5.77 -3.92
C PHE A 183 -15.49 5.44 -3.49
N ALA A 184 -15.94 5.89 -2.31
CA ALA A 184 -17.31 5.73 -1.86
C ALA A 184 -18.33 6.42 -2.78
N LEU A 185 -17.93 7.50 -3.44
CA LEU A 185 -18.73 8.18 -4.48
C LEU A 185 -18.82 7.42 -5.81
N GLN A 186 -18.13 6.29 -5.96
CA GLN A 186 -18.17 5.41 -7.14
C GLN A 186 -17.94 6.11 -8.50
N PRO A 187 -16.88 6.92 -8.68
CA PRO A 187 -16.63 7.61 -9.94
C PRO A 187 -16.24 6.69 -11.12
N ALA A 188 -15.89 5.43 -10.86
CA ALA A 188 -15.58 4.44 -11.89
C ALA A 188 -16.43 3.16 -11.72
N PRO A 189 -16.79 2.46 -12.81
CA PRO A 189 -17.65 1.28 -12.75
C PRO A 189 -16.98 0.03 -12.16
N LEU A 190 -15.64 0.03 -12.08
CA LEU A 190 -14.85 -0.99 -11.40
C LEU A 190 -13.77 -0.31 -10.56
N GLN A 191 -13.74 -0.63 -9.27
CA GLN A 191 -12.74 -0.11 -8.34
C GLN A 191 -12.04 -1.26 -7.63
N ALA A 192 -10.73 -1.15 -7.47
CA ALA A 192 -9.94 -2.17 -6.80
C ALA A 192 -8.86 -1.59 -5.89
N LEU A 193 -8.54 -2.30 -4.81
CA LEU A 193 -7.33 -2.04 -4.02
C LEU A 193 -6.13 -2.71 -4.70
N PHE A 194 -4.99 -2.00 -4.72
CA PHE A 194 -3.73 -2.56 -5.19
C PHE A 194 -2.55 -2.02 -4.38
N LEU A 195 -1.71 -2.94 -3.89
CA LEU A 195 -0.38 -2.72 -3.33
C LEU A 195 -0.29 -1.96 -1.99
N GLY A 196 -0.79 -0.72 -1.90
CA GLY A 196 -0.44 0.20 -0.81
C GLY A 196 -0.98 -0.13 0.57
N TYR A 197 -1.97 -1.03 0.66
CA TYR A 197 -2.52 -1.52 1.91
C TYR A 197 -2.67 -3.04 1.87
N ALA A 198 -2.13 -3.73 2.87
CA ALA A 198 -1.96 -5.18 2.86
C ALA A 198 -3.09 -5.93 3.60
N ALA A 199 -4.33 -5.44 3.49
CA ALA A 199 -5.51 -6.07 4.08
C ALA A 199 -6.79 -5.61 3.36
N THR A 200 -7.92 -6.21 3.72
CA THR A 200 -9.27 -5.84 3.26
C THR A 200 -9.60 -4.37 3.55
N MET A 201 -10.19 -3.69 2.58
CA MET A 201 -10.84 -2.39 2.78
C MET A 201 -12.14 -2.53 3.56
N GLY A 202 -12.74 -3.72 3.65
CA GLY A 202 -14.04 -3.87 4.29
C GLY A 202 -15.15 -3.08 3.60
N ALA A 203 -14.93 -2.58 2.38
CA ALA A 203 -15.78 -1.58 1.76
C ALA A 203 -16.54 -2.13 0.56
N ASP A 204 -17.86 -1.95 0.53
CA ASP A 204 -18.69 -2.39 -0.60
C ASP A 204 -18.40 -1.55 -1.87
N PHE A 205 -17.81 -0.37 -1.68
CA PHE A 205 -17.37 0.53 -2.75
C PHE A 205 -16.02 0.15 -3.37
N ILE A 206 -15.30 -0.87 -2.87
CA ILE A 206 -14.12 -1.46 -3.51
C ILE A 206 -14.45 -2.90 -3.87
N GLN A 207 -14.51 -3.23 -5.16
CA GLN A 207 -15.03 -4.54 -5.59
C GLN A 207 -13.96 -5.63 -5.66
N TYR A 208 -12.71 -5.25 -5.91
CA TYR A 208 -11.60 -6.19 -6.07
C TYR A 208 -10.39 -5.79 -5.23
N ILE A 209 -9.59 -6.78 -4.86
CA ILE A 209 -8.23 -6.59 -4.40
C ILE A 209 -7.31 -7.35 -5.36
N ILE A 210 -6.33 -6.66 -5.91
CA ILE A 210 -5.30 -7.30 -6.73
C ILE A 210 -4.32 -7.97 -5.77
N ALA A 211 -4.12 -9.27 -5.94
CA ALA A 211 -3.33 -10.11 -5.05
C ALA A 211 -2.53 -11.16 -5.83
N ASP A 212 -1.71 -11.91 -5.09
CA ASP A 212 -1.08 -13.14 -5.55
C ASP A 212 -1.28 -14.26 -4.50
N PRO A 213 -0.98 -15.53 -4.83
CA PRO A 213 -1.17 -16.65 -3.91
C PRO A 213 -0.25 -16.64 -2.68
N ALA A 214 0.81 -15.82 -2.66
CA ALA A 214 1.68 -15.66 -1.50
C ALA A 214 1.13 -14.59 -0.53
N ALA A 215 0.53 -13.53 -1.06
CA ALA A 215 -0.10 -12.47 -0.30
C ALA A 215 -1.47 -12.91 0.24
N VAL A 216 -2.26 -13.62 -0.56
CA VAL A 216 -3.54 -14.22 -0.17
C VAL A 216 -3.52 -15.72 -0.50
N PRO A 217 -2.98 -16.55 0.41
CA PRO A 217 -3.01 -18.00 0.25
C PRO A 217 -4.44 -18.55 0.09
N PRO A 218 -4.61 -19.64 -0.66
CA PRO A 218 -5.90 -20.32 -0.77
C PRO A 218 -6.50 -20.67 0.59
N GLY A 219 -7.80 -20.41 0.76
CA GLY A 219 -8.53 -20.62 2.01
C GLY A 219 -8.66 -19.38 2.90
N LEU A 220 -7.97 -18.29 2.58
CA LEU A 220 -8.06 -17.01 3.30
C LEU A 220 -8.98 -15.99 2.61
N GLU A 221 -9.61 -16.34 1.48
CA GLU A 221 -10.46 -15.43 0.70
C GLU A 221 -11.66 -14.92 1.51
N GLY A 222 -12.16 -15.73 2.46
CA GLY A 222 -13.25 -15.34 3.36
C GLY A 222 -12.92 -14.19 4.31
N LEU A 223 -11.64 -13.81 4.42
CA LEU A 223 -11.17 -12.68 5.22
C LEU A 223 -11.19 -11.35 4.46
N TYR A 224 -11.59 -11.37 3.18
CA TYR A 224 -11.68 -10.20 2.32
C TYR A 224 -13.13 -9.91 1.95
N THR A 225 -13.49 -8.63 1.92
CA THR A 225 -14.81 -8.22 1.40
C THR A 225 -14.77 -8.16 -0.12
N GLU A 226 -13.61 -7.78 -0.65
CA GLU A 226 -13.31 -7.72 -2.06
C GLU A 226 -13.20 -9.11 -2.69
N LYS A 227 -13.49 -9.20 -3.99
CA LYS A 227 -13.11 -10.36 -4.78
C LYS A 227 -11.61 -10.33 -5.05
N ILE A 228 -10.96 -11.48 -4.87
CA ILE A 228 -9.54 -11.61 -5.17
C ILE A 228 -9.34 -11.63 -6.69
N ALA A 229 -8.58 -10.67 -7.20
CA ALA A 229 -8.07 -10.65 -8.56
C ALA A 229 -6.62 -11.13 -8.55
N ASP A 230 -6.44 -12.44 -8.77
CA ASP A 230 -5.14 -13.11 -8.74
C ASP A 230 -4.32 -12.79 -10.00
N LEU A 231 -3.11 -12.25 -9.82
CA LEU A 231 -2.19 -11.94 -10.91
C LEU A 231 -1.51 -13.18 -11.52
N ASN A 232 -1.57 -14.34 -10.87
CA ASN A 232 -0.77 -15.53 -11.19
C ASN A 232 0.75 -15.23 -11.30
N ALA A 233 1.19 -14.16 -10.64
CA ALA A 233 2.55 -13.63 -10.60
C ALA A 233 2.71 -12.82 -9.30
N SER A 234 3.92 -12.35 -9.00
CA SER A 234 4.11 -11.52 -7.80
C SER A 234 3.31 -10.22 -7.85
N LEU A 235 2.65 -9.90 -6.74
CA LEU A 235 1.94 -8.66 -6.46
C LEU A 235 2.85 -7.43 -6.58
N LEU A 236 4.14 -7.61 -6.30
CA LEU A 236 5.13 -6.55 -6.41
C LEU A 236 5.62 -6.47 -7.85
N PRO A 237 5.33 -5.38 -8.60
CA PRO A 237 5.80 -5.21 -9.98
C PRO A 237 7.29 -4.83 -9.99
N LEU A 238 8.14 -5.77 -9.58
CA LEU A 238 9.59 -5.64 -9.52
C LEU A 238 10.19 -6.26 -10.78
N SER A 239 10.84 -5.45 -11.62
CA SER A 239 11.70 -5.97 -12.70
C SER A 239 13.17 -5.86 -12.30
N HIS A 240 13.98 -6.82 -12.73
CA HIS A 240 15.43 -6.75 -12.57
C HIS A 240 16.05 -5.63 -13.44
N ALA A 241 15.36 -5.17 -14.48
CA ALA A 241 15.78 -4.02 -15.30
C ALA A 241 15.65 -2.69 -14.52
N HIS A 242 14.71 -2.58 -13.57
CA HIS A 242 14.57 -1.42 -12.67
C HIS A 242 15.71 -1.30 -11.65
N ARG A 243 16.69 -2.22 -11.67
CA ARG A 243 17.87 -2.25 -10.77
C ARG A 243 19.16 -1.80 -11.46
N LEU A 244 19.13 -1.38 -12.73
CA LEU A 244 20.34 -1.03 -13.47
C LEU A 244 20.98 0.28 -12.97
N ASP A 245 20.16 1.24 -12.49
CA ASP A 245 20.63 2.54 -11.98
C ASP A 245 20.80 2.58 -10.45
N MET A 246 20.71 1.43 -9.78
CA MET A 246 20.74 1.40 -8.32
C MET A 246 22.18 1.34 -7.77
N PRO A 247 22.55 2.21 -6.80
CA PRO A 247 23.92 2.37 -6.33
C PRO A 247 24.52 1.11 -5.69
N TRP A 248 23.71 0.15 -5.26
CA TRP A 248 24.18 -1.12 -4.69
C TRP A 248 24.76 -2.11 -5.72
N ARG A 249 24.65 -1.85 -7.03
CA ARG A 249 25.43 -2.58 -8.06
C ARG A 249 26.83 -2.02 -8.27
N SER A 250 27.17 -0.84 -7.74
CA SER A 250 28.57 -0.40 -7.69
C SER A 250 29.42 -1.26 -6.77
N VAL A 251 28.79 -2.13 -5.96
CA VAL A 251 29.48 -3.26 -5.33
C VAL A 251 29.58 -4.37 -6.37
N GLY A 252 30.56 -4.24 -7.27
CA GLY A 252 30.89 -5.30 -8.21
C GLY A 252 31.19 -6.61 -7.44
N PRO A 253 31.07 -7.79 -8.07
CA PRO A 253 31.38 -9.09 -7.45
C PRO A 253 32.85 -9.28 -7.00
N HIS A 254 33.65 -8.21 -7.01
CA HIS A 254 35.11 -8.20 -6.89
C HIS A 254 35.64 -6.99 -6.10
N SER A 255 34.94 -6.48 -5.08
CA SER A 255 35.64 -5.67 -4.08
C SER A 255 36.65 -6.57 -3.35
N GLU A 256 37.94 -6.20 -3.43
CA GLU A 256 39.03 -6.89 -2.73
C GLU A 256 38.66 -7.05 -1.24
N PRO A 257 38.95 -8.18 -0.57
CA PRO A 257 38.56 -8.41 0.83
C PRO A 257 38.96 -7.28 1.80
N THR A 258 40.06 -6.58 1.50
CA THR A 258 40.53 -5.40 2.24
C THR A 258 39.61 -4.18 2.09
N THR A 259 39.00 -3.98 0.93
CA THR A 259 38.00 -2.92 0.71
C THR A 259 36.71 -3.20 1.47
N VAL A 260 36.20 -4.44 1.45
CA VAL A 260 34.99 -4.83 2.21
C VAL A 260 35.20 -4.69 3.71
N ALA A 261 36.35 -5.13 4.25
CA ALA A 261 36.65 -4.98 5.66
C ALA A 261 36.79 -3.51 6.09
N ALA A 262 37.34 -2.65 5.23
CA ALA A 262 37.43 -1.22 5.48
C ALA A 262 36.05 -0.54 5.44
N GLU A 263 35.22 -0.85 4.45
CA GLU A 263 33.85 -0.34 4.31
C GLU A 263 32.96 -0.72 5.51
N ARG A 264 33.05 -1.98 5.97
CA ARG A 264 32.34 -2.44 7.17
C ARG A 264 32.76 -1.66 8.40
N ARG A 265 34.06 -1.48 8.63
CA ARG A 265 34.57 -0.69 9.75
C ARG A 265 34.14 0.79 9.66
N ALA A 266 34.04 1.35 8.46
CA ALA A 266 33.61 2.73 8.26
C ALA A 266 32.16 2.99 8.72
N VAL A 267 31.31 1.95 8.75
CA VAL A 267 29.93 2.03 9.27
C VAL A 267 29.75 1.35 10.63
N GLY A 268 30.86 1.06 11.34
CA GLY A 268 30.82 0.47 12.68
C GLY A 268 30.54 -1.03 12.74
N LEU A 269 30.61 -1.74 11.60
CA LEU A 269 30.44 -3.19 11.52
C LEU A 269 31.80 -3.92 11.68
N PRO A 270 31.81 -5.16 12.19
CA PRO A 270 33.02 -5.97 12.29
C PRO A 270 33.58 -6.29 10.90
N SER A 271 34.91 -6.39 10.79
CA SER A 271 35.60 -6.69 9.52
C SER A 271 35.27 -8.08 8.97
N ASP A 272 34.96 -9.01 9.87
CA ASP A 272 34.63 -10.40 9.63
C ASP A 272 33.31 -10.76 10.36
N GLY A 273 32.81 -11.98 10.17
CA GLY A 273 31.56 -12.42 10.78
C GLY A 273 30.30 -12.08 10.00
N VAL A 274 29.16 -12.56 10.51
CA VAL A 274 27.86 -12.47 9.83
C VAL A 274 27.16 -11.17 10.24
N VAL A 275 26.68 -10.40 9.25
CA VAL A 275 25.84 -9.23 9.52
C VAL A 275 24.42 -9.61 9.16
N LEU A 276 23.58 -9.75 10.18
CA LEU A 276 22.13 -9.83 10.04
C LEU A 276 21.62 -8.40 9.87
N CYS A 277 20.57 -8.18 9.09
CA CYS A 277 20.03 -6.84 8.85
C CYS A 277 18.52 -6.85 8.99
N CYS A 278 17.97 -5.80 9.63
CA CYS A 278 16.54 -5.54 9.65
C CYS A 278 16.26 -4.04 9.44
N PHE A 279 16.24 -3.60 8.18
CA PHE A 279 15.91 -2.23 7.80
C PHE A 279 14.40 -2.02 7.68
N ASN A 280 13.68 -2.26 8.78
CA ASN A 280 12.24 -2.07 8.88
C ASN A 280 11.89 -0.94 9.86
N SER A 281 10.70 -0.37 9.69
CA SER A 281 10.14 0.55 10.69
C SER A 281 9.99 -0.13 12.05
N LEU A 282 10.30 0.59 13.12
CA LEU A 282 10.33 0.05 14.49
C LEU A 282 9.00 -0.55 14.96
N TYR A 283 7.86 -0.05 14.48
CA TYR A 283 6.56 -0.60 14.86
C TYR A 283 6.34 -2.05 14.39
N LYS A 284 7.15 -2.55 13.45
CA LYS A 284 7.14 -3.96 13.01
C LYS A 284 7.97 -4.87 13.92
N VAL A 285 8.72 -4.31 14.86
CA VAL A 285 9.57 -5.05 15.79
C VAL A 285 8.83 -5.14 17.12
N ASP A 286 8.46 -6.36 17.48
CA ASP A 286 7.82 -6.68 18.75
C ASP A 286 8.80 -7.42 19.71
N PRO A 287 8.44 -7.59 21.00
CA PRO A 287 9.30 -8.28 21.95
C PRO A 287 9.66 -9.71 21.53
N VAL A 288 8.74 -10.42 20.87
CA VAL A 288 8.95 -11.81 20.45
C VAL A 288 10.00 -11.87 19.33
N THR A 289 9.89 -10.97 18.37
CA THR A 289 10.83 -10.80 17.26
C THR A 289 12.21 -10.42 17.79
N PHE A 290 12.27 -9.43 18.68
CA PHE A 290 13.53 -9.00 19.28
C PHE A 290 14.19 -10.09 20.12
N GLN A 291 13.42 -10.81 20.94
CA GLN A 291 13.92 -11.94 21.72
C GLN A 291 14.44 -13.06 20.80
N THR A 292 13.78 -13.30 19.67
CA THR A 292 14.24 -14.26 18.65
C THR A 292 15.59 -13.85 18.09
N TRP A 293 15.80 -12.57 17.79
CA TRP A 293 17.08 -12.05 17.34
C TRP A 293 18.19 -12.17 18.39
N ALA A 294 17.90 -11.81 19.65
CA ALA A 294 18.84 -11.98 20.75
C ALA A 294 19.25 -13.46 20.92
N ASN A 295 18.29 -14.37 20.77
CA ASN A 295 18.52 -15.82 20.80
C ASN A 295 19.41 -16.31 19.65
N ILE A 296 19.31 -15.71 18.47
CA ILE A 296 20.18 -16.01 17.32
C ILE A 296 21.60 -15.52 17.62
N LEU A 297 21.76 -14.28 18.06
CA LEU A 297 23.07 -13.69 18.38
C LEU A 297 23.79 -14.46 19.49
N ALA A 298 23.08 -14.92 20.52
CA ALA A 298 23.65 -15.76 21.58
C ALA A 298 24.18 -17.11 21.08
N ARG A 299 23.62 -17.64 19.98
CA ARG A 299 24.03 -18.92 19.37
C ARG A 299 25.08 -18.75 18.27
N VAL A 300 25.26 -17.53 17.76
CA VAL A 300 26.22 -17.21 16.71
C VAL A 300 27.09 -16.03 17.20
N PRO A 301 28.12 -16.29 18.03
CA PRO A 301 28.90 -15.23 18.69
C PRO A 301 29.64 -14.28 17.74
N SER A 302 29.88 -14.70 16.50
CA SER A 302 30.49 -13.89 15.45
C SER A 302 29.49 -13.09 14.62
N ALA A 303 28.19 -13.13 14.95
CA ALA A 303 27.16 -12.39 14.25
C ALA A 303 26.87 -11.05 14.95
N VAL A 304 26.50 -10.06 14.14
CA VAL A 304 25.91 -8.78 14.57
C VAL A 304 24.57 -8.59 13.88
N LEU A 305 23.71 -7.72 14.43
CA LEU A 305 22.41 -7.32 13.86
C LEU A 305 22.29 -5.80 13.78
#